data_AF-A0A2V8VRU8-F1
#
_entry.id   AF-A0A2V8VRU8-F1
#
_cell.length_a   1.000
_cell.length_b   1.000
_cell.length_c   1.000
_cell.angle_alpha   90.00
_cell.angle_beta   90.00
_cell.angle_gamma   90.00
#
_symmetry.space_group_name_H-M   'P 1'
#
loop_
_entity.id
_entity.type
_entity.pdbx_description
1 polymer ?
#
loop_
_entity_poly.entity_id
_entity_poly.type
_entity_poly.pdbx_seq_one_letter_code
_entity_poly.pdbx_strand_id
1 'polypeptide(L)'
;MCRRIVSFFVVVVCLSGLITASAQRTTGSLTGTVVDPNGLAINAAKVSLTDKERGIKLSVTTSSEGTYFAPDLVPGRYDLSVQKD
;
A
#
# COMPACT_ATOMS: atom_id res chain seq x y z
N MET A 1 -2.63 51.10 13.15
CA MET A 1 -1.53 50.12 13.05
C MET A 1 -2.05 48.68 13.16
N CYS A 2 -2.85 48.33 14.18
CA CYS A 2 -3.40 46.97 14.37
C CYS A 2 -4.23 46.41 13.19
N ARG A 3 -5.03 47.25 12.51
CA ARG A 3 -5.88 46.80 11.37
C ARG A 3 -5.09 46.28 10.17
N ARG A 4 -3.89 46.84 9.92
CA ARG A 4 -3.00 46.40 8.82
C ARG A 4 -2.32 45.07 9.14
N ILE A 5 -1.98 44.85 10.41
CA ILE A 5 -1.37 43.60 10.90
C ILE A 5 -2.39 42.47 10.79
N VAL A 6 -3.65 42.72 11.20
CA VAL A 6 -4.73 41.72 11.09
C VAL A 6 -5.01 41.34 9.64
N SER A 7 -5.12 42.32 8.72
CA SER A 7 -5.31 42.02 7.29
C SER A 7 -4.13 41.23 6.70
N PHE A 8 -2.90 41.57 7.06
CA PHE A 8 -1.73 40.83 6.58
C PHE A 8 -1.73 39.38 7.09
N PHE A 9 -2.07 39.17 8.36
CA PHE A 9 -2.15 37.84 8.97
C PHE A 9 -3.21 36.95 8.31
N VAL A 10 -4.39 37.51 8.01
CA VAL A 10 -5.47 36.79 7.32
C VAL A 10 -5.04 36.36 5.91
N VAL A 11 -4.35 37.23 5.16
CA VAL A 11 -3.85 36.91 3.82
C VAL A 11 -2.83 35.77 3.88
N VAL A 12 -1.89 35.80 4.83
CA VAL A 12 -0.89 34.73 4.99
C VAL A 12 -1.54 33.38 5.32
N VAL A 13 -2.55 33.37 6.19
CA VAL A 13 -3.31 32.14 6.55
C VAL A 13 -4.13 31.60 5.37
N CYS A 14 -4.72 32.48 4.54
CA CYS A 14 -5.42 32.02 3.34
C CYS A 14 -4.47 31.47 2.27
N LEU A 15 -3.26 32.04 2.14
CA LEU A 15 -2.26 31.58 1.18
C LEU A 15 -1.62 30.24 1.58
N SER A 16 -1.52 29.92 2.87
CA SER A 16 -0.97 28.63 3.32
C SER A 16 -1.90 27.45 3.00
N GLY A 17 -3.21 27.68 2.86
CA GLY A 17 -4.19 26.67 2.46
C GLY A 17 -4.15 26.28 0.98
N LEU A 18 -3.40 27.00 0.13
CA LEU A 18 -3.23 26.68 -1.29
C LEU A 18 -2.26 25.50 -1.53
N ILE A 19 -1.53 25.07 -0.50
CA ILE A 19 -0.64 23.92 -0.58
C ILE A 19 -1.50 22.66 -0.41
N THR A 20 -1.96 22.09 -1.52
CA THR A 20 -2.68 20.82 -1.52
C THR A 20 -1.76 19.70 -1.06
N ALA A 21 -1.82 19.35 0.22
CA ALA A 21 -1.16 18.16 0.75
C ALA A 21 -1.96 16.92 0.32
N SER A 22 -1.62 16.31 -0.83
CA SER A 22 -2.21 15.05 -1.26
C SER A 22 -1.61 13.87 -0.45
N ALA A 23 -2.03 13.73 0.80
CA ALA A 23 -1.60 12.64 1.67
C ALA A 23 -2.51 11.39 1.59
N GLN A 24 -3.70 11.51 0.97
CA GLN A 24 -4.62 10.39 0.81
C GLN A 24 -4.15 9.48 -0.34
N ARG A 25 -3.75 8.25 -0.01
CA ARG A 25 -3.59 7.15 -0.95
C ARG A 25 -4.70 6.14 -0.73
N THR A 26 -5.42 5.79 -1.79
CA THR A 26 -6.38 4.68 -1.75
C THR A 26 -5.63 3.41 -2.11
N THR A 27 -5.18 2.69 -1.08
CA THR A 27 -4.57 1.37 -1.21
C THR A 27 -5.32 0.37 -0.34
N GLY A 28 -5.18 -0.91 -0.66
CA GLY A 28 -5.58 -2.04 0.16
C GLY A 28 -4.37 -2.90 0.52
N SER A 29 -4.62 -3.95 1.29
CA SER A 29 -3.63 -4.98 1.59
C SER A 29 -4.22 -6.35 1.32
N LEU A 30 -3.34 -7.31 0.97
CA LEU A 30 -3.70 -8.71 0.82
C LEU A 30 -2.92 -9.53 1.85
N THR A 31 -3.64 -10.34 2.62
CA THR A 31 -3.08 -11.33 3.53
C THR A 31 -3.61 -12.71 3.21
N GLY A 32 -2.80 -13.72 3.51
CA GLY A 32 -3.23 -15.10 3.38
C GLY A 32 -2.19 -16.05 3.95
N THR A 33 -2.50 -17.34 3.85
CA THR A 33 -1.64 -18.44 4.30
C THR A 33 -1.42 -19.40 3.15
N VAL A 34 -0.17 -19.80 2.93
CA VAL A 34 0.21 -20.82 1.95
C VAL A 34 0.39 -22.14 2.68
N VAL A 35 -0.34 -23.15 2.24
CA VAL A 35 -0.29 -24.52 2.79
C VAL A 35 -0.02 -25.53 1.68
N ASP A 36 0.55 -26.68 2.05
CA ASP A 36 0.73 -27.84 1.18
C ASP A 36 -0.57 -28.68 1.08
N PRO A 37 -0.60 -29.72 0.22
CA PRO A 37 -1.77 -30.61 0.11
C PRO A 37 -2.14 -31.38 1.39
N ASN A 38 -1.22 -31.48 2.37
CA ASN A 38 -1.45 -32.10 3.66
C ASN A 38 -1.97 -31.08 4.71
N GLY A 39 -2.09 -29.80 4.33
CA GLY A 39 -2.51 -28.72 5.22
C GLY A 39 -1.39 -28.12 6.06
N LEU A 40 -0.12 -28.45 5.79
CA LEU A 40 1.03 -27.92 6.50
C LEU A 40 1.45 -26.57 5.90
N ALA A 41 1.82 -25.62 6.77
CA ALA A 41 2.27 -24.30 6.34
C ALA A 41 3.59 -24.38 5.54
N ILE A 42 3.63 -23.67 4.41
CA ILE A 42 4.85 -23.57 3.59
C ILE A 42 5.60 -22.30 3.98
N ASN A 43 6.72 -22.47 4.66
CA ASN A 43 7.60 -21.35 5.01
C ASN A 43 8.39 -20.85 3.79
N ALA A 44 8.82 -19.60 3.83
CA ALA A 44 9.74 -19.01 2.86
C ALA A 44 9.36 -19.31 1.38
N ALA A 45 8.06 -19.32 1.08
CA ALA A 45 7.52 -19.39 -0.27
C ALA A 45 7.40 -17.96 -0.81
N LYS A 46 7.74 -17.78 -2.08
CA LYS A 46 7.65 -16.50 -2.77
C LYS A 46 6.24 -16.34 -3.33
N VAL A 47 5.50 -15.39 -2.79
CA VAL A 47 4.19 -14.96 -3.29
C VAL A 47 4.41 -13.73 -4.17
N SER A 48 4.01 -13.80 -5.44
CA SER A 48 4.12 -12.69 -6.39
C SER A 48 2.75 -12.26 -6.87
N LEU A 49 2.47 -10.96 -6.75
CA LEU A 49 1.26 -10.29 -7.19
C LEU A 49 1.61 -9.42 -8.39
N THR A 50 0.99 -9.68 -9.53
CA THR A 50 1.19 -8.91 -10.77
C THR A 50 -0.08 -8.15 -11.11
N ASP A 51 -0.02 -6.82 -11.09
CA ASP A 51 -1.11 -5.95 -11.56
C ASP A 51 -1.29 -6.15 -13.07
N LYS A 52 -2.46 -6.62 -13.49
CA LYS A 52 -2.76 -6.90 -14.91
C LYS A 52 -2.83 -5.66 -15.78
N GLU A 53 -3.19 -4.53 -15.19
CA GLU A 53 -3.39 -3.27 -15.91
C GLU A 53 -2.08 -2.49 -16.01
N ARG A 54 -1.27 -2.53 -14.94
CA ARG A 54 -0.05 -1.71 -14.82
C ARG A 54 1.25 -2.49 -15.03
N GLY A 55 1.21 -3.82 -15.01
CA GLY A 55 2.40 -4.67 -15.09
C GLY A 55 3.31 -4.60 -13.86
N ILE A 56 2.86 -3.96 -12.77
CA ILE A 56 3.61 -3.81 -11.52
C ILE A 56 3.62 -5.16 -10.79
N LYS A 57 4.82 -5.60 -10.37
CA LYS A 57 5.00 -6.83 -9.61
C LYS A 57 5.40 -6.53 -8.17
N LEU A 58 4.66 -7.08 -7.22
CA LEU A 58 5.01 -7.10 -5.80
C LEU A 58 5.32 -8.54 -5.41
N SER A 59 6.49 -8.79 -4.81
CA SER A 59 6.83 -10.09 -4.25
C SER A 59 7.00 -10.00 -2.75
N VAL A 60 6.40 -10.94 -2.03
CA VAL A 60 6.53 -11.11 -0.58
C VAL A 60 6.86 -12.56 -0.28
N THR A 61 7.48 -12.81 0.87
CA THR A 61 7.88 -14.16 1.29
C THR A 61 7.03 -14.58 2.48
N THR A 62 6.58 -15.84 2.50
CA THR A 62 5.80 -16.37 3.63
C THR A 62 6.64 -16.52 4.89
N SER A 63 6.02 -16.31 6.04
CA SER A 63 6.59 -16.54 7.36
C SER A 63 6.77 -18.02 7.67
N SER A 64 7.29 -18.36 8.86
CA SER A 64 7.34 -19.75 9.36
C SER A 64 5.96 -20.40 9.50
N GLU A 65 4.91 -19.60 9.68
CA GLU A 65 3.52 -20.06 9.78
C GLU A 65 2.83 -20.09 8.39
N GLY A 66 3.58 -19.86 7.31
CA GLY A 66 3.05 -19.84 5.95
C GLY A 66 2.26 -18.56 5.61
N THR A 67 2.17 -17.61 6.54
CA THR A 67 1.42 -16.37 6.36
C THR A 67 2.20 -15.35 5.52
N TYR A 68 1.50 -14.56 4.71
CA TYR A 68 2.08 -13.43 3.97
C TYR A 68 1.24 -12.17 4.14
N PHE A 69 1.88 -11.01 3.99
CA PHE A 69 1.27 -9.68 4.03
C PHE A 69 1.81 -8.84 2.87
N ALA A 70 0.93 -8.42 1.98
CA ALA A 70 1.21 -7.57 0.83
C ALA A 70 0.47 -6.22 0.99
N PRO A 71 1.14 -5.17 1.49
CA PRO A 71 0.55 -3.85 1.66
C PRO A 71 0.52 -3.05 0.35
N ASP A 72 -0.17 -1.90 0.41
CA ASP A 72 -0.11 -0.83 -0.58
C ASP A 72 -0.53 -1.23 -2.00
N LEU A 73 -1.46 -2.17 -2.10
CA LEU A 73 -2.05 -2.59 -3.36
C LEU A 73 -3.04 -1.53 -3.83
N VAL A 74 -2.81 -0.97 -5.01
CA VAL A 74 -3.79 -0.10 -5.66
C VAL A 74 -5.00 -0.95 -6.06
N PRO A 75 -6.24 -0.48 -5.92
CA PRO A 75 -7.40 -1.22 -6.40
C PRO A 75 -7.26 -1.60 -7.88
N GLY A 76 -7.48 -2.88 -8.18
CA GLY A 76 -7.27 -3.43 -9.53
C GLY A 76 -7.30 -4.95 -9.55
N ARG A 77 -7.02 -5.53 -10.73
CA ARG A 77 -6.92 -6.97 -10.93
C ARG A 77 -5.46 -7.43 -10.85
N TYR A 78 -5.21 -8.43 -10.01
CA TYR A 78 -3.89 -9.01 -9.82
C TYR A 78 -3.89 -10.50 -10.17
N ASP A 79 -2.84 -10.97 -10.84
CA ASP A 79 -2.46 -12.38 -10.87
C ASP A 79 -1.58 -12.70 -9.67
N LEU A 80 -1.92 -13.76 -8.94
CA LEU A 80 -1.15 -14.26 -7.81
C LEU A 80 -0.47 -15.57 -8.20
N SER A 81 0.84 -15.65 -8.04
CA SER A 81 1.62 -16.88 -8.21
C SER A 81 2.43 -17.15 -6.95
N VAL A 82 2.46 -18.41 -6.53
CA VAL A 82 3.29 -18.87 -5.40
C VAL A 82 4.34 -19.84 -5.92
N GLN A 83 5.59 -19.64 -5.53
CA GLN A 83 6.71 -20.52 -5.87
C GLN A 83 7.54 -20.83 -4.62
N LYS A 84 7.97 -22.08 -4.50
CA LYS A 84 8.93 -22.54 -3.50
C LYS A 84 9.96 -23.41 -4.24
N ASP A 85 11.23 -23.07 -4.09
CA ASP A 85 12.35 -23.88 -4.59
C ASP A 85 12.71 -24.97 -3.58
#